data_AF-A0A2E8MKA9-F1
#
_entry.id   AF-A0A2E8MKA9-F1
#
_cell.length_a   1.000
_cell.length_b   1.000
_cell.length_c   1.000
_cell.angle_alpha   90.00
_cell.angle_beta   90.00
_cell.angle_gamma   90.00
#
_symmetry.space_group_name_H-M   'P 1'
#
loop_
_entity.id
_entity.type
_entity.pdbx_description
1 polymer ?
#
loop_
_entity_poly.entity_id
_entity_poly.type
_entity_poly.pdbx_seq_one_letter_code
_entity_poly.pdbx_strand_id
1 'polypeptide(L)' 'MFTDVKPQMKIHETEIFGSVMVILKATTLDESIQIINDHQYGNGASIYTQNGHHVRKFKNSEPGSA' A
#
# COMPACT_ATOMS: atom_id res chain seq x y z
N MET A 1 3.07 13.72 -9.99
CA MET A 1 3.07 12.25 -9.90
C MET A 1 4.51 11.81 -9.80
N PHE A 2 4.86 11.11 -8.71
CA PHE A 2 6.20 10.57 -8.48
C PHE A 2 6.16 9.07 -8.69
N THR A 3 7.06 8.56 -9.53
CA THR A 3 7.23 7.13 -9.80
C THR A 3 8.56 6.64 -9.24
N ASP A 4 8.72 5.32 -9.19
CA ASP A 4 9.95 4.67 -8.70
C ASP A 4 10.32 5.06 -7.27
N VAL A 5 9.30 5.44 -6.49
CA VAL A 5 9.45 5.69 -5.06
C VAL A 5 9.65 4.36 -4.36
N LYS A 6 10.58 4.38 -3.39
CA LYS A 6 10.94 3.23 -2.58
C LYS A 6 10.47 3.46 -1.15
N PRO A 7 10.26 2.39 -0.37
CA PRO A 7 10.22 2.51 1.08
C PRO A 7 11.42 3.33 1.61
N GLN A 8 11.27 3.93 2.79
CA GLN A 8 12.26 4.82 3.42
C GLN A 8 12.57 6.15 2.71
N MET A 9 11.96 6.43 1.56
CA MET A 9 12.00 7.78 0.99
C MET A 9 11.04 8.69 1.77
N LYS A 10 11.46 9.92 2.08
CA LYS A 10 10.64 10.88 2.84
C LYS A 10 9.25 11.12 2.25
N ILE A 11 9.12 11.07 0.93
CA ILE A 11 7.85 11.23 0.21
C ILE A 11 6.88 10.05 0.41
N HIS A 12 7.40 8.87 0.76
CA HIS A 12 6.60 7.72 1.15
C HIS A 12 6.22 7.80 2.63
N GLU A 13 7.15 8.18 3.51
CA GLU A 13 6.94 8.16 4.97
C GLU A 13 6.07 9.31 5.51
N THR A 14 5.92 10.40 4.74
CA THR A 14 5.23 11.62 5.20
C THR A 14 3.88 11.78 4.51
N GLU A 15 2.83 12.04 5.29
CA GLU A 15 1.55 12.46 4.75
C GLU A 15 1.62 13.90 4.24
N ILE A 16 1.44 14.10 2.93
CA ILE A 16 1.72 15.38 2.25
C ILE A 16 0.54 16.37 2.33
N PHE A 17 -0.69 15.88 2.51
CA PHE A 17 -1.93 16.70 2.53
C PHE A 17 -2.04 17.70 1.35
N GLY A 18 -1.55 17.33 0.17
CA GLY A 18 -1.53 18.16 -1.03
C GLY A 18 -1.78 17.37 -2.31
N SER A 19 -1.78 18.04 -3.45
CA SER A 19 -1.99 17.42 -4.76
C SER A 19 -0.75 16.65 -5.23
N VAL A 20 -0.43 15.55 -4.53
CA VAL A 20 0.73 14.69 -4.82
C VAL A 20 0.30 13.23 -4.85
N MET A 21 0.60 12.57 -5.97
CA MET A 21 0.43 11.13 -6.14
C MET A 21 1.81 10.46 -6.15
N VAL A 22 1.95 9.38 -5.38
CA VAL A 22 3.16 8.59 -5.22
C VAL A 22 2.89 7.16 -5.68
N ILE A 23 3.80 6.59 -6.46
CA ILE A 23 3.72 5.21 -6.96
C ILE A 23 4.96 4.45 -6.54
N LEU A 24 4.73 3.37 -5.80
CA LEU A 24 5.70 2.34 -5.45
C LEU A 24 5.43 1.11 -6.33
N LYS A 25 6.48 0.36 -6.65
CA LYS A 25 6.39 -0.89 -7.40
C LYS A 25 6.65 -2.05 -6.45
N ALA A 26 5.83 -3.08 -6.54
CA ALA A 26 6.02 -4.36 -5.89
C ALA A 26 5.92 -5.46 -6.96
N THR A 27 6.68 -6.54 -6.77
CA THR A 27 6.71 -7.69 -7.69
C THR A 27 5.62 -8.71 -7.38
N THR A 28 5.14 -8.74 -6.13
CA THR A 28 4.10 -9.66 -5.68
C THR A 28 3.05 -8.94 -4.84
N LEU A 29 1.86 -9.56 -4.75
CA LEU A 29 0.81 -9.08 -3.86
C LEU A 29 1.29 -9.06 -2.40
N ASP A 30 2.03 -10.09 -1.96
CA ASP A 30 2.57 -10.17 -0.59
C ASP A 30 3.51 -9.01 -0.28
N GLU A 31 4.43 -8.70 -1.20
CA GLU A 31 5.32 -7.55 -1.06
C GLU A 31 4.54 -6.24 -0.99
N SER A 32 3.50 -6.06 -1.81
CA SER A 32 2.68 -4.85 -1.76
C SER A 32 1.92 -4.70 -0.44
N ILE A 33 1.41 -5.80 0.12
CA ILE A 33 0.75 -5.81 1.42
C ILE A 33 1.76 -5.51 2.52
N GLN A 34 2.96 -6.07 2.45
CA GLN A 34 4.03 -5.80 3.43
C GLN A 34 4.41 -4.31 3.44
N ILE A 35 4.56 -3.68 2.26
CA ILE A 35 4.84 -2.24 2.16
C ILE A 35 3.73 -1.40 2.80
N ILE A 36 2.46 -1.78 2.62
CA ILE A 36 1.31 -1.09 3.23
C ILE A 36 1.34 -1.27 4.76
N ASN A 37 1.54 -2.49 5.23
CA ASN A 37 1.50 -2.85 6.66
C ASN A 37 2.68 -2.31 7.46
N ASP A 38 3.87 -2.17 6.84
CA ASP A 38 5.04 -1.58 7.47
C ASP A 38 4.95 -0.04 7.54
N HIS A 39 3.95 0.56 6.89
CA HIS A 39 3.75 1.99 6.95
C HIS A 39 3.22 2.40 8.34
N GLN A 40 3.77 3.48 8.90
CA GLN A 40 3.42 3.96 10.24
C GLN A 40 1.94 4.39 10.40
N TYR A 41 1.25 4.65 9.29
CA TYR A 41 -0.16 5.00 9.25
C TYR A 41 -0.96 3.87 8.58
N GLY A 42 -2.15 3.57 9.11
CA GLY A 42 -3.03 2.49 8.63
C GLY A 42 -4.50 2.91 8.51
N ASN A 43 -4.76 4.14 8.03
CA ASN A 43 -6.13 4.70 7.99
C ASN A 43 -7.06 3.97 7.01
N GLY A 44 -6.49 3.36 5.97
CA GLY A 44 -7.23 2.57 5.00
C GLY A 44 -6.40 2.27 3.76
N ALA A 45 -6.75 1.16 3.11
CA ALA A 45 -6.13 0.73 1.87
C ALA A 45 -7.20 0.20 0.90
N SER A 46 -6.87 0.13 -0.38
CA SER A 46 -7.80 -0.32 -1.43
C SER A 46 -7.08 -1.17 -2.45
N ILE A 47 -7.75 -2.21 -2.94
CA ILE A 47 -7.23 -3.12 -3.97
C ILE A 47 -8.12 -3.07 -5.21
N TYR A 48 -7.48 -2.93 -6.37
CA TYR A 48 -8.12 -2.99 -7.67
C TYR A 48 -7.69 -4.27 -8.39
N THR A 49 -8.58 -5.24 -8.48
CA THR A 49 -8.29 -6.53 -9.11
C THR A 49 -9.57 -7.22 -9.55
N GLN A 50 -9.49 -8.04 -10.60
CA GLN A 50 -10.59 -8.93 -11.03
C GLN A 50 -10.49 -10.32 -10.36
N ASN A 51 -9.42 -10.59 -9.60
CA ASN A 51 -9.20 -11.88 -8.96
C ASN A 51 -9.77 -11.90 -7.53
N GLY A 52 -10.84 -12.68 -7.31
CA GLY A 52 -11.47 -12.82 -6.00
C GLY A 52 -10.56 -13.41 -4.90
N HIS A 53 -9.56 -14.23 -5.27
CA HIS A 53 -8.56 -14.72 -4.33
C HIS A 53 -7.70 -13.57 -3.78
N HIS A 54 -7.29 -12.63 -4.65
CA HIS A 54 -6.50 -11.46 -4.23
C HIS A 54 -7.32 -10.55 -3.30
N VAL A 55 -8.60 -10.34 -3.58
CA VAL A 55 -9.50 -9.58 -2.68
C VAL A 55 -9.53 -10.19 -1.28
N ARG A 56 -9.72 -11.52 -1.19
CA ARG A 56 -9.80 -12.22 0.10
C ARG A 56 -8.48 -12.20 0.85
N LYS A 57 -7.36 -12.40 0.13
CA LYS A 57 -6.02 -12.34 0.70
C LYS A 57 -5.70 -10.95 1.24
N PHE A 58 -5.95 -9.91 0.45
CA PHE A 58 -5.75 -8.51 0.84
C PHE A 58 -6.57 -8.19 2.10
N LYS A 59 -7.88 -8.47 2.08
CA LYS A 59 -8.78 -8.23 3.22
C LYS A 59 -8.30 -8.90 4.51
N ASN A 60 -7.85 -10.15 4.44
CA ASN A 60 -7.46 -10.93 5.62
C ASN A 60 -6.04 -10.64 6.13
N SER A 61 -5.27 -9.83 5.39
CA SER A 61 -3.88 -9.48 5.74
C SER A 61 -3.76 -8.05 6.29
N GLU A 62 -4.87 -7.31 6.38
CA GLU A 62 -4.94 -5.97 6.95
C GLU A 62 -4.95 -6.05 8.49
N PRO A 63 -4.14 -5.24 9.20
CA PRO A 63 -4.17 -5.15 10.65
C PRO A 63 -5.58 -4.76 11.14
N GLY A 64 -6.24 -5.65 11.89
CA GLY A 64 -7.59 -5.41 12.42
C GLY A 64 -8.73 -6.06 11.62
N SER A 65 -8.44 -6.85 10.57
CA SER A 65 -9.45 -7.72 9.96
C SER A 65 -9.79 -8.87 10.92
N ALA A 66 -10.92 -8.76 11.63
CA ALA A 66 -11.56 -9.87 12.34
C ALA A 66 -12.39 -10.74 11.39
#